data_AF-A0A945U2M3-F1
#
_entry.id   AF-A0A945U2M3-F1
#
_cell.length_a   1.000
_cell.length_b   1.000
_cell.length_c   1.000
_cell.angle_alpha   90.00
_cell.angle_beta   90.00
_cell.angle_gamma   90.00
#
_symmetry.space_group_name_H-M   'P 1'
#
loop_
_entity.id
_entity.type
_entity.pdbx_description
1 polymer ?
#
loop_
_entity_poly.entity_id
_entity_poly.type
_entity_poly.pdbx_seq_one_letter_code
_entity_poly.pdbx_strand_id
1 'polypeptide(L)' 'HTMERYDTAFYQPMLSDWRTWEQWNEDGARTATERATGIWQTALAEYEAPPLDDAIAEELESYIAHRKEAIGDGEP' A
#
# COMPACT_ATOMS: atom_id res chain seq x y z
N HIS A 1 -8.77 20.72 27.30
CA HIS A 1 -7.61 21.08 26.45
C HIS A 1 -6.61 19.91 26.32
N THR A 2 -7.08 18.65 26.32
CA THR A 2 -6.17 17.49 26.39
C THR A 2 -6.44 16.46 25.31
N MET A 3 -7.66 16.33 24.78
CA MET A 3 -7.95 15.31 23.76
C MET A 3 -7.71 15.81 22.31
N GLU A 4 -8.05 17.06 22.00
CA GLU A 4 -7.96 17.63 20.63
C GLU A 4 -6.54 17.73 20.05
N ARG A 5 -5.50 17.82 20.89
CA ARG A 5 -4.10 17.87 20.43
C ARG A 5 -3.43 16.50 20.36
N TYR A 6 -3.99 15.47 20.99
CA TYR A 6 -3.38 14.14 20.96
C TYR A 6 -3.44 13.51 19.56
N ASP A 7 -4.53 13.75 18.82
CA ASP A 7 -4.76 13.14 17.52
C ASP A 7 -3.79 13.63 16.43
N THR A 8 -3.29 14.86 16.56
CA THR A 8 -2.37 15.48 15.59
C THR A 8 -0.91 15.50 16.05
N ALA A 9 -0.64 15.22 17.32
CA ALA A 9 0.72 15.27 17.89
C ALA A 9 1.46 13.92 17.85
N PHE A 10 0.76 12.81 17.58
CA PHE A 10 1.35 11.47 17.59
C PHE A 10 1.06 10.73 16.28
N TYR A 11 2.14 10.33 15.60
CA TYR A 11 2.05 9.42 14.46
C TYR A 11 1.60 8.04 14.95
N GLN A 12 0.46 7.56 14.45
CA GLN A 12 0.03 6.19 14.67
C GLN A 12 0.76 5.28 13.67
N PRO A 13 1.63 4.37 14.14
CA PRO A 13 2.38 3.51 13.24
C PRO A 13 1.47 2.45 12.61
N MET A 14 1.53 2.34 11.27
CA MET A 14 0.74 1.36 10.52
C MET A 14 1.15 -0.09 10.81
N LEU A 15 2.42 -0.34 11.15
CA LEU A 15 3.00 -1.70 11.26
C LEU A 15 3.58 -2.03 12.64
N SER A 16 4.12 -1.03 13.33
CA SER A 16 4.80 -1.23 14.61
C SER A 16 3.80 -1.55 15.71
N ASP A 17 4.13 -2.54 16.52
CA ASP A 17 3.36 -2.94 17.68
C ASP A 17 4.16 -2.56 18.95
N TRP A 18 3.60 -1.68 19.77
CA TRP A 18 4.22 -1.17 21.00
C TRP A 18 3.52 -1.69 22.26
N ARG A 19 2.69 -2.72 22.12
CA ARG A 19 2.06 -3.39 23.27
C ARG A 19 3.11 -4.10 24.11
N THR A 20 2.77 -4.37 25.38
CA THR A 20 3.67 -5.14 26.25
C THR A 20 3.84 -6.56 25.73
N TRP A 21 4.89 -7.23 26.18
CA TRP A 21 5.17 -8.60 25.74
C TRP A 21 4.00 -9.55 26.03
N GLU A 22 3.35 -9.44 27.20
CA GLU A 22 2.22 -10.28 27.59
C GLU A 22 1.04 -10.12 26.62
N GLN A 23 0.67 -8.89 26.28
CA GLN A 23 -0.42 -8.59 25.34
C GLN A 23 -0.10 -9.09 23.93
N TRP A 24 1.13 -8.85 23.46
CA TRP A 24 1.58 -9.35 22.16
C TRP A 24 1.56 -10.88 22.09
N ASN A 25 1.95 -11.55 23.17
CA ASN A 25 1.96 -13.00 23.26
C ASN A 25 0.54 -13.59 23.31
N GLU A 26 -0.38 -12.97 24.06
CA GLU A 26 -1.80 -13.35 24.10
C GLU A 26 -2.48 -13.19 22.72
N ASP A 27 -2.10 -12.17 21.96
CA ASP A 27 -2.61 -11.91 20.59
C ASP A 27 -1.92 -12.76 19.50
N GLY A 28 -1.28 -13.85 19.91
CA GLY A 28 -0.72 -14.86 19.01
C GLY A 28 0.69 -14.55 18.52
N ALA A 29 1.43 -13.69 19.22
CA ALA A 29 2.86 -13.47 19.02
C ALA A 29 3.24 -13.14 17.55
N ARG A 30 2.39 -12.38 16.86
CA ARG A 30 2.57 -12.09 15.43
C ARG A 30 3.85 -11.29 15.18
N THR A 31 4.63 -11.72 14.22
CA THR A 31 5.79 -10.99 13.72
C THR A 31 5.38 -9.76 12.93
N ALA A 32 6.34 -8.85 12.70
CA ALA A 32 6.10 -7.69 11.84
C ALA A 32 5.72 -8.11 10.41
N THR A 33 6.35 -9.16 9.87
CA THR A 33 6.05 -9.65 8.52
C THR A 33 4.63 -10.19 8.39
N GLU A 34 4.13 -10.90 9.40
CA GLU A 34 2.75 -11.41 9.42
C GLU A 34 1.73 -10.27 9.50
N ARG A 35 1.99 -9.23 10.31
CA ARG A 35 1.15 -8.03 10.32
C ARG A 35 1.19 -7.28 9.00
N ALA A 36 2.38 -7.09 8.42
CA ALA A 36 2.56 -6.46 7.12
C ALA A 36 1.77 -7.19 6.03
N THR A 37 1.69 -8.52 6.13
CA THR A 37 0.95 -9.35 5.18
C THR A 37 -0.54 -9.01 5.14
N GLY A 38 -1.17 -8.91 6.31
CA GLY A 38 -2.57 -8.50 6.40
C GLY A 38 -2.81 -7.09 5.87
N ILE A 39 -1.88 -6.16 6.13
CA ILE A 39 -2.00 -4.76 5.68
C ILE A 39 -2.01 -4.67 4.15
N TRP A 40 -1.03 -5.25 3.46
CA TRP A 40 -0.97 -5.13 1.99
C TRP A 40 -2.11 -5.87 1.30
N GLN A 41 -2.56 -7.02 1.85
CA GLN A 41 -3.69 -7.76 1.31
C GLN A 41 -4.99 -6.97 1.43
N THR A 42 -5.20 -6.32 2.57
CA THR A 42 -6.35 -5.44 2.79
C THR A 42 -6.28 -4.24 1.84
N ALA A 43 -5.13 -3.59 1.73
CA ALA A 43 -4.95 -2.46 0.83
C ALA A 43 -5.22 -2.81 -0.65
N LEU A 44 -4.86 -4.00 -1.11
CA LEU A 44 -5.19 -4.46 -2.46
C LEU A 44 -6.67 -4.81 -2.62
N ALA A 45 -7.30 -5.40 -1.59
CA ALA A 45 -8.72 -5.74 -1.62
C ALA A 45 -9.61 -4.49 -1.62
N GLU A 46 -9.18 -3.43 -0.94
CA GLU A 46 -9.86 -2.14 -0.84
C GLU A 46 -9.44 -1.14 -1.93
N TYR A 47 -8.46 -1.49 -2.77
CA TYR A 47 -7.98 -0.59 -3.80
C TYR A 47 -9.04 -0.34 -4.88
N GLU A 48 -9.44 0.92 -5.01
CA GLU A 48 -10.24 1.40 -6.13
C GLU A 48 -9.35 2.26 -7.04
N ALA A 49 -9.26 1.89 -8.31
CA ALA A 49 -8.51 2.66 -9.28
C ALA A 49 -9.17 4.05 -9.45
N PRO A 50 -8.41 5.16 -9.33
CA PRO A 50 -8.96 6.48 -9.54
C PRO A 50 -9.45 6.63 -10.98
N PRO A 51 -10.51 7.41 -11.23
CA PRO A 51 -11.01 7.62 -12.58
C PRO A 51 -9.92 8.25 -13.45
N LEU A 52 -9.74 7.68 -14.64
CA LEU A 52 -8.86 8.16 -15.69
C LEU A 52 -9.72 8.45 -16.92
N ASP A 53 -9.44 9.55 -17.62
CA ASP A 53 -10.11 9.88 -18.87
C ASP A 53 -9.76 8.82 -19.95
N ASP A 54 -10.79 8.28 -20.61
CA ASP A 54 -10.64 7.23 -21.62
C ASP A 54 -9.71 7.66 -22.76
N ALA A 55 -9.76 8.93 -23.19
CA ALA A 55 -8.89 9.43 -24.26
C ALA A 55 -7.41 9.45 -23.82
N ILE A 56 -7.16 9.76 -22.54
CA ILE A 56 -5.80 9.73 -21.97
C ILE A 56 -5.33 8.27 -21.85
N ALA A 57 -6.19 7.36 -21.42
CA ALA A 57 -5.86 5.94 -21.34
C ALA A 57 -5.47 5.36 -22.71
N GLU A 58 -6.25 5.67 -23.75
CA GLU A 58 -5.97 5.25 -25.13
C GLU A 58 -4.66 5.80 -25.67
N GLU A 59 -4.35 7.08 -25.42
CA GLU A 59 -3.08 7.69 -25.81
C GLU A 59 -1.88 7.01 -25.12
N LEU A 60 -2.02 6.70 -23.83
CA LEU A 60 -0.99 5.98 -23.06
C LEU A 60 -0.76 4.57 -23.62
N GLU A 61 -1.83 3.84 -23.94
CA GLU A 61 -1.74 2.51 -24.54
C GLU A 61 -1.06 2.55 -25.92
N SER A 62 -1.44 3.51 -26.76
CA SER A 62 -0.83 3.72 -28.08
C SER A 62 0.66 4.02 -27.97
N TYR A 63 1.05 4.91 -27.05
CA TYR A 63 2.45 5.23 -26.80
C TYR A 63 3.24 4.01 -26.31
N ILE A 64 2.69 3.24 -25.37
CA ILE A 64 3.33 2.02 -24.86
C ILE A 64 3.54 1.00 -25.98
N ALA A 65 2.54 0.78 -26.84
CA ALA A 65 2.65 -0.12 -27.99
C ALA A 65 3.78 0.32 -28.94
N HIS A 66 3.77 1.60 -29.33
CA HIS A 66 4.82 2.16 -30.18
C HIS A 66 6.22 2.04 -29.55
N ARG A 67 6.34 2.29 -28.25
CA ARG A 67 7.62 2.17 -27.52
C ARG A 67 8.10 0.72 -27.42
N LYS A 68 7.21 -0.24 -27.22
CA LYS A 68 7.56 -1.67 -27.22
C LYS A 68 8.11 -2.10 -28.58
N GLU A 69 7.45 -1.69 -29.67
CA GLU A 69 7.90 -1.96 -31.04
C GLU A 69 9.27 -1.31 -31.33
N ALA A 70 9.44 -0.05 -30.91
CA ALA A 70 10.68 0.69 -31.14
C ALA A 70 11.89 0.17 -30.34
N ILE A 71 11.65 -0.38 -29.14
CA ILE A 71 12.71 -1.00 -28.31
C ILE A 71 13.01 -2.43 -28.78
N GLY A 72 12.02 -3.11 -29.39
CA GLY A 72 12.11 -4.52 -29.78
C GLY A 72 12.04 -5.46 -28.57
N ASP A 73 11.82 -6.75 -28.83
CA ASP A 73 11.81 -7.82 -27.81
C ASP A 73 13.24 -8.14 -27.32
N GLY A 74 14.02 -7.11 -26.97
CA GLY A 74 15.33 -7.26 -26.39
C GLY A 74 15.22 -8.00 -25.06
N GLU A 75 15.27 -9.33 -25.12
CA GLU A 75 15.79 -10.14 -24.02
C GLU A 75 17.14 -9.53 -23.59
N PRO A 76 17.41 -9.46 -22.28
CA PRO A 76 18.77 -9.22 -21.82
C PRO A 76 19.74 -10.28 -22.32
#